data_AF-A0A535NBE3-F1
#
_entry.id   AF-A0A535NBE3-F1
#
_cell.length_a   1.000
_cell.length_b   1.000
_cell.length_c   1.000
_cell.angle_alpha   90.00
_cell.angle_beta   90.00
_cell.angle_gamma   90.00
#
_symmetry.space_group_name_H-M   'P 1'
#
loop_
_entity.id
_entity.type
_entity.pdbx_description
1 polymer ?
#
loop_
_entity_poly.entity_id
_entity_poly.type
_entity_poly.pdbx_seq_one_letter_code
_entity_poly.pdbx_strand_id
1 'polypeptide(L)'
;MARGTVLGRLGWKIGEVAEITAETPKVSSIAIDVPDWQGHLAGQHVDVRLTAEDGYQAQRSYSIASAPEDRRVTITVERLDDGEVSPYLVGELSARDKIELRGPIGGFFVWRAPGDRPLLLIAGGSGVVPLMAMIRHRAAARDRTPVRLLYSSRTFEDVIYREQLERLAAEDPSLDVRHTLTRSHPDG
;
A
#
# COMPACT_ATOMS: atom_id res chain seq x y z
N MET A 1 -1.24 -32.15 5.90
CA MET A 1 0.15 -32.01 6.39
C MET A 1 0.68 -30.65 5.96
N ALA A 2 0.50 -29.63 6.81
CA ALA A 2 0.96 -28.28 6.52
C ALA A 2 2.48 -28.22 6.77
N ARG A 3 3.26 -28.06 5.70
CA ARG A 3 4.68 -27.75 5.81
C ARG A 3 4.79 -26.33 6.34
N GLY A 4 5.13 -26.20 7.62
CA GLY A 4 5.58 -24.93 8.19
C GLY A 4 6.86 -24.53 7.48
N THR A 5 6.77 -23.54 6.59
CA THR A 5 7.95 -22.86 6.06
C THR A 5 8.66 -22.23 7.24
N VAL A 6 9.88 -22.69 7.52
CA VAL A 6 10.78 -22.03 8.46
C VAL A 6 10.97 -20.61 7.91
N LEU A 7 10.31 -19.62 8.52
CA LEU A 7 10.63 -18.22 8.29
C LEU A 7 12.06 -18.03 8.76
N GLY A 8 13.01 -18.08 7.82
CA GLY A 8 14.34 -17.53 8.05
C GLY A 8 14.19 -16.14 8.66
N ARG A 9 15.02 -15.82 9.65
CA ARG A 9 14.98 -14.55 10.37
C ARG A 9 14.92 -13.41 9.36
N LEU A 10 13.81 -12.66 9.32
CA LEU A 10 13.62 -11.57 8.37
C LEU A 10 14.75 -10.55 8.54
N GLY A 11 15.62 -10.49 7.54
CA GLY A 11 16.74 -9.55 7.50
C GLY A 11 16.32 -8.19 6.95
N TRP A 12 17.06 -7.16 7.33
CA TRP A 12 16.99 -5.86 6.67
C TRP A 12 17.57 -5.97 5.26
N LYS A 13 16.88 -5.38 4.29
CA LYS A 13 17.28 -5.29 2.89
C LYS A 13 17.35 -3.82 2.51
N ILE A 14 18.32 -3.48 1.67
CA ILE A 14 18.43 -2.14 1.09
C ILE A 14 17.71 -2.16 -0.27
N GLY A 15 16.65 -1.37 -0.39
CA GLY A 15 15.99 -1.08 -1.66
C GLY A 15 16.44 0.26 -2.24
N GLU A 16 16.28 0.41 -3.55
CA GLU A 16 16.46 1.69 -4.24
C GLU A 16 15.09 2.26 -4.62
N VAL A 17 14.85 3.52 -4.31
CA VAL A 17 13.63 4.23 -4.73
C VAL A 17 13.66 4.39 -6.23
N ALA A 18 12.69 3.79 -6.92
CA ALA A 18 12.59 3.87 -8.37
C ALA A 18 11.72 5.04 -8.82
N GLU A 19 10.63 5.29 -8.10
CA GLU A 19 9.62 6.28 -8.46
C GLU A 19 8.85 6.73 -7.21
N ILE A 20 8.46 8.00 -7.20
CA ILE A 20 7.59 8.58 -6.19
C ILE A 20 6.40 9.23 -6.91
N THR A 21 5.19 8.86 -6.52
CA THR A 21 3.94 9.40 -7.05
C THR A 21 3.20 10.12 -5.93
N ALA A 22 2.88 11.39 -6.12
CA ALA A 22 2.00 12.11 -5.20
C ALA A 22 0.55 11.62 -5.42
N GLU A 23 -0.05 11.05 -4.39
CA GLU A 23 -1.45 10.59 -4.40
C GLU A 23 -2.39 11.70 -3.94
N THR A 24 -1.95 12.48 -2.95
CA THR A 24 -2.60 13.68 -2.44
C THR A 24 -1.53 14.66 -1.97
N PRO A 25 -1.86 15.92 -1.58
CA PRO A 25 -0.86 16.85 -1.04
C PRO A 25 -0.10 16.36 0.21
N LYS A 26 -0.63 15.36 0.92
CA LYS A 26 0.00 14.78 2.12
C LYS A 26 0.40 13.31 1.96
N VAL A 27 0.17 12.69 0.81
CA VAL A 27 0.35 11.24 0.64
C VAL A 27 1.13 10.96 -0.62
N SER A 28 2.18 10.14 -0.49
CA SER A 28 3.00 9.69 -1.63
C SER A 28 3.12 8.18 -1.65
N SER A 29 3.05 7.61 -2.86
CA SER A 29 3.42 6.23 -3.15
C SER A 29 4.89 6.17 -3.56
N ILE A 30 5.65 5.26 -2.97
CA ILE A 30 7.09 5.10 -3.18
C ILE A 30 7.30 3.68 -3.72
N ALA A 31 7.65 3.57 -5.01
CA ALA A 31 7.97 2.30 -5.65
C ALA A 31 9.47 2.01 -5.47
N ILE A 32 9.78 0.82 -4.96
CA ILE A 32 11.13 0.45 -4.51
C ILE A 32 11.56 -0.80 -5.27
N ASP A 33 12.72 -0.74 -5.90
CA ASP A 33 13.43 -1.90 -6.43
C ASP A 33 14.20 -2.56 -5.27
N VAL A 34 13.77 -3.76 -4.87
CA VAL A 34 14.32 -4.49 -3.72
C VAL A 34 15.00 -5.77 -4.23
N PRO A 35 16.34 -5.84 -4.22
CA PRO A 35 17.05 -7.05 -4.62
C PRO A 35 16.63 -8.28 -3.82
N ASP A 36 16.44 -9.39 -4.54
CA ASP A 36 16.04 -10.68 -3.98
C ASP A 36 14.79 -10.60 -3.10
N TRP A 37 13.81 -9.78 -3.51
CA TRP A 37 12.50 -9.77 -2.87
C TRP A 37 11.80 -11.10 -3.12
N GLN A 38 11.46 -11.81 -2.05
CA GLN A 38 10.87 -13.16 -2.15
C GLN A 38 9.37 -13.14 -2.49
N GLY A 39 8.82 -11.97 -2.84
CA GLY A 39 7.40 -11.74 -3.03
C GLY A 39 6.69 -11.40 -1.73
N HIS A 40 5.41 -11.09 -1.84
CA HIS A 40 4.53 -10.73 -0.74
C HIS A 40 3.09 -11.12 -1.08
N LEU A 41 2.19 -11.03 -0.10
CA LEU A 41 0.75 -11.20 -0.30
C LEU A 41 0.05 -9.85 -0.17
N ALA A 42 -1.02 -9.67 -0.95
CA ALA A 42 -1.85 -8.46 -0.87
C ALA A 42 -2.45 -8.32 0.53
N GLY A 43 -2.10 -7.22 1.21
CA GLY A 43 -2.49 -6.94 2.61
C GLY A 43 -1.36 -7.10 3.64
N GLN A 44 -0.18 -7.56 3.23
CA GLN A 44 1.02 -7.51 4.08
C GLN A 44 1.64 -6.11 4.15
N HIS A 45 2.56 -5.92 5.08
CA HIS A 45 3.31 -4.69 5.27
C HIS A 45 4.81 -4.96 5.32
N VAL A 46 5.61 -3.88 5.29
CA VAL A 46 7.05 -3.89 5.59
C VAL A 46 7.33 -2.95 6.75
N ASP A 47 8.40 -3.23 7.49
CA ASP A 47 9.03 -2.23 8.34
C ASP A 47 10.03 -1.44 7.51
N VAL A 48 9.98 -0.11 7.60
CA VAL A 48 10.97 0.81 7.05
C VAL A 48 11.80 1.37 8.19
N ARG A 49 13.12 1.43 7.99
CA ARG A 49 14.05 2.06 8.93
C ARG A 49 14.79 3.21 8.26
N LEU A 50 14.87 4.32 8.97
CA LEU A 50 15.74 5.45 8.66
C LEU A 50 16.82 5.54 9.73
N THR A 51 18.06 5.80 9.31
CA THR A 51 19.19 6.01 10.20
C THR A 51 19.73 7.43 9.96
N ALA A 52 19.74 8.26 10.99
CA ALA A 52 20.29 9.61 10.95
C ALA A 52 21.84 9.57 11.02
N GLU A 53 22.48 10.69 10.70
CA GLU A 53 23.95 10.81 10.68
C GLU A 53 24.60 10.55 12.05
N ASP A 54 23.88 10.86 13.13
CA ASP A 54 24.30 10.60 14.52
C ASP A 54 24.08 9.15 14.96
N GLY A 55 23.54 8.31 14.07
CA GLY A 55 23.23 6.90 14.32
C GLY A 55 21.86 6.64 14.93
N TYR A 56 21.03 7.66 15.18
CA TYR A 56 19.66 7.44 15.63
C TYR A 56 18.85 6.68 14.57
N GLN A 57 18.06 5.70 15.01
CA GLN A 57 17.23 4.88 14.12
C GLN A 57 15.75 4.99 14.46
N ALA A 58 14.95 5.41 13.49
CA ALA A 58 13.50 5.39 13.56
C ALA A 58 12.95 4.29 12.63
N GLN A 59 11.99 3.52 13.13
CA GLN A 59 11.32 2.46 12.38
C GLN A 59 9.81 2.62 12.41
N ARG A 60 9.15 2.46 11.26
CA ARG A 60 7.68 2.41 11.15
C ARG A 60 7.23 1.33 10.17
N SER A 61 6.06 0.79 10.41
CA SER A 61 5.44 -0.20 9.53
C SER A 61 4.56 0.48 8.49
N TYR A 62 4.69 0.07 7.22
CA TYR A 62 3.90 0.57 6.10
C TYR A 62 3.30 -0.58 5.31
N SER A 63 2.00 -0.50 5.06
CA SER A 63 1.32 -1.48 4.20
C SER A 63 1.93 -1.46 2.81
N ILE A 64 2.08 -2.65 2.22
CA ILE A 64 2.49 -2.78 0.83
C ILE A 64 1.27 -2.46 -0.04
N ALA A 65 1.43 -1.49 -0.94
CA ALA A 65 0.42 -1.00 -1.86
C ALA A 65 0.41 -1.76 -3.18
N SER A 66 1.57 -2.26 -3.63
CA SER A 66 1.72 -3.01 -4.87
C SER A 66 1.01 -4.36 -4.80
N ALA A 67 0.66 -4.91 -5.97
CA ALA A 67 0.19 -6.29 -6.05
C ALA A 67 1.38 -7.28 -5.90
N PRO A 68 1.14 -8.53 -5.46
CA PRO A 68 2.14 -9.60 -5.50
C PRO A 68 2.80 -9.82 -6.86
N GLU A 69 2.07 -9.53 -7.94
CA GLU A 69 2.52 -9.64 -9.33
C GLU A 69 3.47 -8.52 -9.77
N ASP A 70 3.50 -7.40 -9.04
CA ASP A 70 4.33 -6.26 -9.40
C ASP A 70 5.81 -6.56 -9.14
N ARG A 71 6.68 -6.10 -10.05
CA ARG A 71 8.13 -6.24 -9.92
C ARG A 71 8.70 -5.45 -8.73
N ARG A 72 8.11 -4.29 -8.46
CA ARG A 72 8.55 -3.36 -7.42
C ARG A 72 7.67 -3.48 -6.19
N VAL A 73 8.26 -3.28 -5.02
CA VAL A 73 7.50 -3.13 -3.78
C VAL A 73 7.10 -1.67 -3.66
N THR A 74 5.81 -1.38 -3.64
CA THR A 74 5.32 -0.02 -3.41
C THR A 74 4.78 0.11 -2.01
N ILE A 75 5.19 1.13 -1.27
CA ILE A 75 4.53 1.58 -0.04
C ILE A 75 3.84 2.90 -0.30
N THR A 76 2.80 3.22 0.46
CA THR A 76 2.17 4.54 0.41
C THR A 76 2.14 5.14 1.79
N VAL A 77 2.68 6.35 1.89
CA VAL A 77 3.03 7.02 3.13
C VAL A 77 2.22 8.31 3.22
N GLU A 78 1.46 8.44 4.30
CA GLU A 78 0.84 9.70 4.70
C GLU A 78 1.80 10.49 5.59
N ARG A 79 2.02 11.76 5.25
CA ARG A 79 2.80 12.69 6.04
C ARG A 79 2.04 13.07 7.31
N LEU A 80 2.58 12.64 8.44
CA LEU A 80 2.26 13.17 9.76
C LEU A 80 3.26 14.28 10.08
N ASP A 81 2.76 15.48 10.37
CA ASP A 81 3.58 16.68 10.55
C ASP A 81 4.49 16.60 11.79
N ASP A 82 4.09 15.79 12.78
CA ASP A 82 4.83 15.45 14.01
C ASP A 82 5.50 14.07 13.95
N GLY A 83 5.50 13.41 12.78
CA GLY A 83 6.09 12.09 12.59
C GLY A 83 7.61 12.13 12.43
N GLU A 84 8.32 11.14 12.98
CA GLU A 84 9.78 11.03 12.84
C GLU A 84 10.24 10.53 11.46
N VAL A 85 9.37 9.79 10.75
CA VAL A 85 9.73 9.07 9.51
C VAL A 85 9.01 9.63 8.29
N SER A 86 7.70 9.92 8.42
CA SER A 86 6.87 10.30 7.28
C SER A 86 7.22 11.65 6.62
N PRO A 87 7.68 12.70 7.33
CA PRO A 87 8.10 13.94 6.67
C PRO A 87 9.25 13.74 5.69
N TYR A 88 10.25 12.94 6.08
CA TYR A 88 11.37 12.60 5.21
C TYR A 88 10.90 11.81 3.98
N LEU A 89 10.12 10.75 4.19
CA LEU A 89 9.66 9.88 3.10
C LEU A 89 8.78 10.59 2.07
N VAL A 90 8.00 11.60 2.49
CA VAL A 90 7.08 12.32 1.60
C VAL A 90 7.69 13.61 1.05
N GLY A 91 8.59 14.25 1.78
CA GLY A 91 9.09 15.60 1.46
C GLY A 91 10.54 15.69 0.97
N GLU A 92 11.40 14.73 1.34
CA GLU A 92 12.85 14.81 1.09
C GLU A 92 13.37 13.64 0.25
N LEU A 93 12.78 12.45 0.42
CA LEU A 93 13.14 11.26 -0.32
C LEU A 93 12.99 11.48 -1.84
N SER A 94 13.98 11.03 -2.59
CA SER A 94 14.06 11.17 -4.05
C SER A 94 14.33 9.83 -4.73
N ALA A 95 14.06 9.76 -6.05
CA ALA A 95 14.47 8.61 -6.84
C ALA A 95 15.98 8.37 -6.75
N ARG A 96 16.38 7.10 -6.76
CA ARG A 96 17.74 6.56 -6.54
C ARG A 96 18.21 6.58 -5.08
N ASP A 97 17.47 7.18 -4.16
CA ASP A 97 17.78 7.06 -2.74
C ASP A 97 17.65 5.62 -2.25
N LYS A 98 18.37 5.32 -1.18
CA LYS A 98 18.37 4.00 -0.55
C LYS A 98 17.47 4.01 0.67
N ILE A 99 16.67 2.96 0.81
CA ILE A 99 15.78 2.76 1.94
C ILE A 99 15.97 1.37 2.52
N GLU A 100 16.04 1.28 3.84
CA GLU A 100 16.11 -0.02 4.52
C GLU A 100 14.69 -0.52 4.81
N LEU A 101 14.39 -1.73 4.35
CA LEU A 101 13.12 -2.38 4.59
C LEU A 101 13.30 -3.82 5.09
N ARG A 102 12.34 -4.27 5.90
CA ARG A 102 12.25 -5.64 6.39
C ARG A 102 10.83 -6.16 6.19
N GLY A 103 10.71 -7.29 5.51
CA GLY A 103 9.44 -7.96 5.29
C GLY A 103 9.49 -9.00 4.16
N PRO A 104 8.32 -9.43 3.67
CA PRO A 104 7.00 -8.99 4.11
C PRO A 104 6.65 -9.47 5.53
N ILE A 105 5.84 -8.71 6.26
CA ILE A 105 5.38 -8.99 7.62
C ILE A 105 3.84 -9.10 7.62
N GLY A 106 3.32 -9.98 8.47
CA GLY A 106 1.89 -10.26 8.60
C GLY A 106 1.47 -11.52 7.84
N GLY A 107 0.16 -11.69 7.66
CA GLY A 107 -0.41 -12.89 7.04
C GLY A 107 -1.86 -13.18 7.46
N PHE A 108 -2.34 -12.52 8.52
CA PHE A 108 -3.73 -12.64 8.98
C PHE A 108 -4.70 -11.73 8.23
N PHE A 109 -4.20 -10.68 7.58
CA PHE A 109 -4.98 -9.71 6.82
C PHE A 109 -4.60 -9.76 5.33
N VAL A 110 -4.65 -10.95 4.73
CA VAL A 110 -4.30 -11.13 3.32
C VAL A 110 -5.49 -11.63 2.53
N TRP A 111 -5.57 -11.20 1.27
CA TRP A 111 -6.50 -11.74 0.30
C TRP A 111 -5.73 -12.41 -0.85
N ARG A 112 -6.31 -13.47 -1.42
CA ARG A 112 -5.71 -14.27 -2.48
C ARG A 112 -6.69 -14.38 -3.63
N ALA A 113 -6.18 -14.28 -4.86
CA ALA A 113 -6.94 -14.59 -6.06
C ALA A 113 -6.73 -16.06 -6.49
N PRO A 114 -7.75 -16.72 -7.08
CA PRO A 114 -9.13 -16.26 -7.11
C PRO A 114 -9.78 -16.33 -5.73
N GLY A 115 -10.69 -15.38 -5.45
CA GLY A 115 -11.53 -15.42 -4.26
C GLY A 115 -12.63 -16.49 -4.35
N ASP A 116 -13.09 -16.99 -3.20
CA ASP A 116 -14.17 -17.96 -3.08
C ASP A 116 -15.52 -17.34 -2.67
N ARG A 117 -15.51 -16.05 -2.29
CA ARG A 117 -16.68 -15.31 -1.80
C ARG A 117 -16.53 -13.81 -2.09
N PRO A 118 -17.65 -13.07 -2.19
CA PRO A 118 -17.61 -11.62 -2.32
C PRO A 118 -16.80 -10.96 -1.21
N LEU A 119 -16.07 -9.90 -1.57
CA LEU A 119 -15.15 -9.18 -0.69
C LEU A 119 -15.71 -7.79 -0.39
N LEU A 120 -15.90 -7.48 0.89
CA LEU A 120 -16.21 -6.13 1.36
C LEU A 120 -14.95 -5.52 1.98
N LEU A 121 -14.51 -4.40 1.41
CA LEU A 121 -13.35 -3.62 1.81
C LEU A 121 -13.83 -2.32 2.42
N ILE A 122 -13.37 -1.98 3.63
CA ILE A 122 -13.75 -0.75 4.33
C ILE A 122 -12.48 -0.02 4.72
N ALA A 123 -12.31 1.21 4.24
CA ALA A 123 -11.13 2.04 4.48
C ALA A 123 -11.50 3.43 4.99
N GLY A 124 -10.61 4.00 5.80
CA GLY A 124 -10.57 5.42 6.11
C GLY A 124 -9.15 5.95 5.89
N GLY A 125 -9.01 7.08 5.18
CA GLY A 125 -7.70 7.68 4.90
C GLY A 125 -6.69 6.69 4.30
N SER A 126 -5.47 6.65 4.83
CA SER A 126 -4.40 5.72 4.42
C SER A 126 -4.68 4.24 4.73
N GLY A 127 -5.76 3.91 5.44
CA GLY A 127 -6.24 2.53 5.60
C GLY A 127 -6.61 1.84 4.29
N VAL A 128 -6.74 2.58 3.17
CA VAL A 128 -6.99 2.02 1.83
C VAL A 128 -5.79 1.29 1.23
N VAL A 129 -4.56 1.59 1.68
CA VAL A 129 -3.31 1.07 1.08
C VAL A 129 -3.28 -0.46 0.94
N PRO A 130 -3.48 -1.26 2.00
CA PRO A 130 -3.50 -2.73 1.86
C PRO A 130 -4.69 -3.22 1.03
N LEU A 131 -5.81 -2.47 1.00
CA LEU A 131 -7.00 -2.84 0.23
C LEU A 131 -6.77 -2.59 -1.26
N MET A 132 -6.02 -1.54 -1.60
CA MET A 132 -5.60 -1.26 -2.96
C MET A 132 -4.69 -2.36 -3.50
N ALA A 133 -3.80 -2.92 -2.67
CA ALA A 133 -3.01 -4.10 -3.05
C ALA A 133 -3.91 -5.30 -3.40
N MET A 134 -5.01 -5.52 -2.65
CA MET A 134 -5.97 -6.58 -2.95
C MET A 134 -6.71 -6.33 -4.28
N ILE A 135 -7.12 -5.09 -4.54
CA ILE A 135 -7.78 -4.70 -5.79
C ILE A 135 -6.83 -4.87 -6.99
N ARG A 136 -5.57 -4.42 -6.86
CA ARG A 136 -4.54 -4.59 -7.90
C ARG A 136 -4.23 -6.06 -8.16
N HIS A 137 -4.07 -6.87 -7.10
CA HIS A 137 -3.85 -8.32 -7.19
C HIS A 137 -5.00 -9.02 -7.94
N ARG A 138 -6.24 -8.68 -7.59
CA ARG A 138 -7.44 -9.18 -8.25
C ARG A 138 -7.47 -8.86 -9.74
N ALA A 139 -7.18 -7.61 -10.09
CA ALA A 139 -7.14 -7.15 -11.48
C ALA A 139 -6.04 -7.88 -12.29
N ALA A 140 -4.85 -8.03 -11.72
CA ALA A 140 -3.73 -8.74 -12.34
C ALA A 140 -4.06 -10.23 -12.58
N ALA A 141 -4.72 -10.88 -11.62
CA ALA A 141 -5.21 -12.25 -11.75
C ALA A 141 -6.41 -12.42 -12.70
N ARG A 142 -6.98 -11.32 -13.21
CA ARG A 142 -8.23 -11.28 -13.99
C ARG A 142 -9.40 -11.95 -13.26
N ASP A 143 -9.37 -11.92 -11.93
CA ASP A 143 -10.41 -12.50 -11.08
C ASP A 143 -11.63 -11.56 -11.04
N ARG A 144 -12.83 -12.15 -11.19
CA ARG A 144 -14.12 -11.45 -11.20
C ARG A 144 -14.92 -11.65 -9.91
N THR A 145 -14.31 -12.17 -8.85
CA THR A 145 -14.89 -12.19 -7.50
C THR A 145 -15.48 -10.81 -7.17
N PRO A 146 -16.77 -10.69 -6.82
CA PRO A 146 -17.36 -9.38 -6.56
C PRO A 146 -16.66 -8.66 -5.39
N VAL A 147 -16.24 -7.42 -5.62
CA VAL A 147 -15.60 -6.56 -4.60
C VAL A 147 -16.42 -5.30 -4.43
N ARG A 148 -16.67 -4.93 -3.18
CA ARG A 148 -17.13 -3.58 -2.82
C ARG A 148 -16.11 -2.89 -1.93
N LEU A 149 -15.70 -1.68 -2.30
CA LEU A 149 -14.92 -0.79 -1.46
C LEU A 149 -15.82 0.34 -0.92
N LEU A 150 -15.93 0.44 0.40
CA LEU A 150 -16.46 1.62 1.09
C LEU A 150 -15.28 2.43 1.60
N TYR A 151 -15.07 3.63 1.06
CA TYR A 151 -13.90 4.43 1.35
C TYR A 151 -14.26 5.80 1.91
N SER A 152 -13.88 6.04 3.16
CA SER A 152 -14.06 7.32 3.85
C SER A 152 -12.84 8.22 3.76
N SER A 153 -13.05 9.45 3.27
CA SER A 153 -12.05 10.53 3.24
C SER A 153 -12.64 11.81 3.84
N ARG A 154 -11.81 12.83 4.08
CA ARG A 154 -12.31 14.10 4.63
C ARG A 154 -12.95 14.94 3.54
N THR A 155 -12.21 15.20 2.47
CA THR A 155 -12.72 15.78 1.22
C THR A 155 -12.35 14.87 0.04
N PHE A 156 -12.74 15.28 -1.16
CA PHE A 156 -12.48 14.50 -2.37
C PHE A 156 -11.00 14.55 -2.78
N GLU A 157 -10.32 15.65 -2.47
CA GLU A 157 -8.87 15.84 -2.65
C GLU A 157 -8.04 14.95 -1.72
N ASP A 158 -8.65 14.41 -0.66
CA ASP A 158 -8.02 13.46 0.26
C ASP A 158 -8.21 11.98 -0.17
N VAL A 159 -8.84 11.71 -1.32
CA VAL A 159 -9.05 10.34 -1.81
C VAL A 159 -7.74 9.82 -2.42
N ILE A 160 -7.06 8.93 -1.69
CA ILE A 160 -5.82 8.28 -2.16
C ILE A 160 -6.15 7.32 -3.31
N TYR A 161 -5.33 7.29 -4.36
CA TYR A 161 -5.52 6.48 -5.58
C TYR A 161 -6.78 6.79 -6.40
N ARG A 162 -7.38 7.97 -6.23
CA ARG A 162 -8.69 8.31 -6.80
C ARG A 162 -8.81 7.90 -8.28
N GLU A 163 -7.93 8.41 -9.12
CA GLU A 163 -7.99 8.17 -10.57
C GLU A 163 -7.86 6.69 -10.93
N GLN A 164 -7.03 5.95 -10.19
CA GLN A 164 -6.86 4.52 -10.41
C GLN A 164 -8.08 3.72 -9.98
N LEU A 165 -8.70 4.06 -8.85
CA LEU A 165 -9.93 3.42 -8.38
C LEU A 165 -11.08 3.67 -9.37
N GLU A 166 -11.23 4.90 -9.86
CA GLU A 166 -12.24 5.27 -10.86
C GLU A 166 -12.03 4.48 -12.17
N ARG A 167 -10.79 4.43 -12.67
CA ARG A 167 -10.45 3.65 -13.87
C ARG A 167 -10.76 2.16 -13.70
N LEU A 168 -10.30 1.55 -12.62
CA LEU A 168 -10.51 0.11 -12.38
C LEU A 168 -11.99 -0.24 -12.24
N ALA A 169 -12.78 0.60 -11.58
CA ALA A 169 -14.23 0.40 -11.44
C ALA A 169 -14.97 0.57 -12.78
N ALA A 170 -14.51 1.48 -13.65
CA ALA A 170 -15.08 1.65 -14.98
C ALA A 170 -14.77 0.46 -15.92
N GLU A 171 -13.60 -0.15 -15.78
CA GLU A 171 -13.16 -1.31 -16.58
C GLU A 171 -13.73 -2.65 -16.08
N ASP A 172 -14.17 -2.72 -14.82
CA ASP A 172 -14.66 -3.93 -14.19
C ASP A 172 -15.97 -3.73 -13.41
N PRO A 173 -17.13 -4.16 -13.94
CA PRO A 173 -18.41 -4.02 -13.26
C PRO A 173 -18.53 -4.87 -11.97
N SER A 174 -17.60 -5.78 -11.72
CA SER A 174 -17.53 -6.56 -10.48
C SER A 174 -16.72 -5.88 -9.37
N LEU A 175 -16.21 -4.66 -9.60
CA LEU A 175 -15.62 -3.76 -8.60
C LEU A 175 -16.53 -2.54 -8.38
N ASP A 176 -17.14 -2.44 -7.21
CA ASP A 176 -18.01 -1.32 -6.81
C ASP A 176 -17.30 -0.44 -5.77
N VAL A 177 -16.97 0.80 -6.13
CA VAL A 177 -16.29 1.76 -5.24
C VAL A 177 -17.27 2.83 -4.79
N ARG A 178 -17.41 3.00 -3.48
CA ARG A 178 -18.28 4.01 -2.86
C ARG A 178 -17.47 4.91 -1.94
N HIS A 179 -17.45 6.19 -2.27
CA HIS A 179 -16.84 7.21 -1.42
C HIS A 179 -17.84 7.76 -0.41
N THR A 180 -17.35 8.03 0.80
CA THR A 180 -18.05 8.85 1.80
C THR A 180 -17.10 9.94 2.27
N LEU A 181 -17.61 11.16 2.34
CA LEU A 181 -16.83 12.35 2.68
C LEU A 181 -17.33 12.88 4.02
N THR A 182 -16.39 13.25 4.91
CA THR A 182 -16.73 13.66 6.28
C THR A 182 -16.72 15.17 6.49
N ARG A 183 -16.14 15.95 5.56
CA ARG A 183 -16.04 17.42 5.63
C ARG A 183 -16.59 18.13 4.39
N SER A 184 -17.02 17.38 3.40
CA SER A 184 -17.83 17.85 2.29
C SER A 184 -18.97 16.88 2.08
N HIS A 185 -20.08 17.37 1.54
CA HIS A 185 -21.10 16.54 0.96
C HIS A 185 -20.94 16.60 -0.57
N PRO A 186 -21.12 15.50 -1.30
CA PRO A 186 -21.36 15.60 -2.73
C PRO A 186 -22.53 16.56 -2.96
N ASP A 187 -22.53 17.26 -4.10
CA ASP A 187 -23.73 17.96 -4.55
C ASP A 187 -24.81 16.90 -4.87
N GLY A 188 -25.61 16.51 -3.88
CA GLY A 188 -26.60 15.43 -3.97
C GLY A 188 -27.29 15.14 -2.65
#